data_AF-A0A542XYF5-F1
#
_entry.id   AF-A0A542XYF5-F1
#
_cell.length_a   1.000
_cell.length_b   1.000
_cell.length_c   1.000
_cell.angle_alpha   90.00
_cell.angle_beta   90.00
_cell.angle_gamma   90.00
#
_symmetry.space_group_name_H-M   'P 1'
#
loop_
_entity.id
_entity.type
_entity.pdbx_description
1 polymer ?
#
loop_
_entity_poly.entity_id
_entity_poly.type
_entity_poly.pdbx_seq_one_letter_code
_entity_poly.pdbx_strand_id
1 'polypeptide(L)'
;MSETEDSLLELSDFLKAFGETYLSNYFARVREAILGAASHNGRREAAQRGLALFAGMNSFNDLVIMNGNNAVQELNDQLDRMRGEAFTSLVEIALNTSSSREEER
;
A
#
# COMPACT_ATOMS: atom_id res chain seq x y z
N MET A 1 10.35 5.93 11.43
CA MET A 1 9.60 5.48 10.24
C MET A 1 8.18 5.96 10.41
N SER A 2 7.54 6.49 9.38
CA SER A 2 6.16 6.97 9.52
C SER A 2 5.20 5.78 9.54
N GLU A 3 4.13 5.86 10.34
CA GLU A 3 3.05 4.84 10.38
C GLU A 3 2.53 4.51 8.96
N THR A 4 2.60 5.49 8.06
CA THR A 4 2.27 5.45 6.65
C THR A 4 3.07 4.42 5.82
N GLU A 5 4.35 4.21 6.15
CA GLU A 5 5.26 3.33 5.39
C GLU A 5 5.24 1.89 5.91
N ASP A 6 4.82 1.69 7.16
CA ASP A 6 4.71 0.39 7.80
C ASP A 6 3.45 -0.35 7.36
N SER A 7 2.33 0.35 7.10
CA SER A 7 1.09 -0.27 6.60
C SER A 7 1.29 -1.04 5.28
N LEU A 8 2.20 -0.58 4.41
CA LEU A 8 2.52 -1.26 3.15
C LEU A 8 3.34 -2.54 3.36
N LEU A 9 4.22 -2.54 4.35
CA LEU A 9 5.03 -3.72 4.69
C LEU A 9 4.16 -4.78 5.36
N GLU A 10 3.36 -4.37 6.34
CA GLU A 10 2.43 -5.26 7.04
C GLU A 10 1.46 -5.91 6.06
N LEU A 11 0.89 -5.13 5.13
CA LEU A 11 0.02 -5.68 4.09
C LEU A 11 0.76 -6.65 3.17
N SER A 12 1.99 -6.32 2.77
CA SER A 12 2.83 -7.22 1.99
C SER A 12 3.07 -8.55 2.70
N ASP A 13 3.41 -8.51 3.99
CA ASP A 13 3.70 -9.71 4.79
C ASP A 13 2.44 -10.55 5.03
N PHE A 14 1.30 -9.90 5.28
CA PHE A 14 0.00 -10.57 5.37
C PHE A 14 -0.32 -11.32 4.07
N LEU A 15 -0.22 -10.65 2.91
CA LEU A 15 -0.49 -11.26 1.61
C LEU A 15 0.46 -12.43 1.31
N LYS A 16 1.73 -12.32 1.70
CA LYS A 16 2.70 -13.40 1.57
C LYS A 16 2.31 -14.64 2.35
N ALA A 17 1.78 -14.47 3.57
CA ALA A 17 1.35 -15.58 4.42
C ALA A 17 0.20 -16.39 3.79
N PHE A 18 -0.60 -15.79 2.92
CA PHE A 18 -1.71 -16.42 2.21
C PHE A 18 -1.41 -16.80 0.76
N GLY A 19 -0.14 -16.73 0.34
CA GLY A 19 0.30 -17.16 -0.99
C GLY A 19 0.11 -16.11 -2.10
N GLU A 20 -0.37 -14.92 -1.77
CA GLU A 20 -0.59 -13.79 -2.70
C GLU A 20 0.72 -13.10 -3.06
N THR A 21 1.64 -13.87 -3.65
CA THR A 21 3.04 -13.50 -3.85
C THR A 21 3.19 -12.32 -4.82
N TYR A 22 2.33 -12.23 -5.83
CA TYR A 22 2.32 -11.09 -6.75
C TYR A 22 2.00 -9.78 -6.03
N LEU A 23 0.92 -9.76 -5.24
CA LEU A 23 0.46 -8.58 -4.52
C LEU A 23 1.43 -8.20 -3.39
N SER A 24 1.93 -9.19 -2.65
CA SER A 24 2.98 -8.99 -1.64
C SER A 24 4.20 -8.29 -2.24
N ASN A 25 4.77 -8.85 -3.31
CA ASN A 25 5.92 -8.25 -3.99
C ASN A 25 5.62 -6.85 -4.55
N TYR A 26 4.39 -6.62 -5.01
CA TYR A 26 3.97 -5.32 -5.50
C TYR A 26 4.03 -4.27 -4.40
N PHE A 27 3.38 -4.51 -3.25
CA PHE A 27 3.37 -3.56 -2.14
C PHE A 27 4.76 -3.35 -1.53
N ALA A 28 5.57 -4.41 -1.42
CA ALA A 28 6.96 -4.29 -1.01
C ALA A 28 7.75 -3.35 -1.93
N ARG A 29 7.62 -3.50 -3.25
CA ARG A 29 8.29 -2.63 -4.24
C ARG A 29 7.79 -1.19 -4.20
N VAL A 30 6.49 -0.96 -3.98
CA VAL A 30 5.94 0.40 -3.83
C VAL A 30 6.57 1.07 -2.61
N ARG A 31 6.64 0.36 -1.47
CA ARG A 31 7.29 0.86 -0.26
C ARG A 31 8.77 1.17 -0.49
N GLU A 32 9.52 0.25 -1.11
CA GLU A 32 10.94 0.47 -1.43
C GLU A 32 11.13 1.68 -2.35
N ALA A 33 10.25 1.87 -3.33
CA ALA A 33 10.30 3.03 -4.22
C ALA A 33 10.00 4.34 -3.48
N ILE A 34 9.09 4.34 -2.51
CA ILE A 34 8.81 5.51 -1.66
C ILE A 34 10.02 5.83 -0.77
N LEU A 35 10.62 4.82 -0.12
CA LEU A 35 11.75 5.01 0.79
C LEU A 35 13.04 5.40 0.04
N GLY A 36 13.25 4.84 -1.16
CA GLY A 36 14.42 5.11 -1.99
C GLY A 36 14.32 6.36 -2.86
N ALA A 37 13.17 7.04 -2.89
CA ALA A 37 12.99 8.22 -3.71
C ALA A 37 13.78 9.41 -3.16
N ALA A 38 14.63 10.00 -4.01
CA ALA A 38 15.46 11.17 -3.69
C ALA A 38 14.68 12.50 -3.61
N SER A 39 13.39 12.51 -3.93
CA SER A 39 12.58 13.73 -3.95
C SER A 39 11.11 13.46 -3.60
N HIS A 40 10.41 14.52 -3.19
CA HIS A 40 8.96 14.47 -2.95
C HIS A 40 8.17 14.03 -4.19
N ASN A 41 8.57 14.46 -5.39
CA ASN A 41 7.93 14.01 -6.63
C ASN A 41 8.14 12.51 -6.86
N GLY A 42 9.33 11.98 -6.56
CA GLY A 42 9.59 10.53 -6.66
C GLY A 42 8.72 9.72 -5.69
N ARG A 43 8.56 10.21 -4.44
CA ARG A 43 7.66 9.60 -3.44
C ARG A 43 6.21 9.62 -3.93
N ARG A 44 5.77 10.76 -4.47
CA ARG A 44 4.42 10.94 -5.02
C ARG A 44 4.15 9.97 -6.17
N GLU A 45 5.07 9.85 -7.14
CA GLU A 45 4.91 8.93 -8.26
C GLU A 45 4.84 7.46 -7.80
N ALA A 46 5.68 7.09 -6.83
CA ALA A 46 5.64 5.74 -6.25
C ALA A 46 4.31 5.47 -5.55
N ALA A 47 3.78 6.44 -4.79
CA ALA A 47 2.48 6.33 -4.14
C ALA A 47 1.32 6.24 -5.15
N GLN A 48 1.36 7.04 -6.22
CA GLN A 48 0.36 6.99 -7.30
C GLN A 48 0.35 5.63 -8.01
N ARG A 49 1.52 5.01 -8.21
CA ARG A 49 1.58 3.64 -8.73
C ARG A 49 0.86 2.69 -7.77
N GLY A 50 1.14 2.77 -6.47
CA GLY A 50 0.44 2.00 -5.44
C GLY A 50 -1.09 2.15 -5.51
N LEU A 51 -1.60 3.39 -5.64
CA LEU A 51 -3.03 3.68 -5.75
C LEU A 51 -3.68 3.08 -6.99
N ALA A 52 -2.93 2.89 -8.09
CA ALA A 52 -3.48 2.31 -9.32
C ALA A 52 -4.00 0.88 -9.09
N LEU A 53 -3.45 0.14 -8.11
CA LEU A 53 -3.90 -1.22 -7.78
C LEU A 53 -5.31 -1.26 -7.15
N PHE A 54 -5.78 -0.13 -6.61
CA PHE A 54 -7.11 0.01 -5.99
C PHE A 54 -8.21 0.45 -6.97
N ALA A 55 -7.87 0.89 -8.20
CA ALA A 55 -8.82 1.52 -9.11
C ALA A 55 -9.31 0.61 -10.27
N GLY A 56 -8.99 -0.69 -10.26
CA GLY A 56 -9.23 -1.61 -11.39
C GLY A 56 -10.43 -2.58 -11.23
N MET A 57 -10.81 -3.25 -12.32
CA MET A 57 -11.64 -4.47 -12.30
C MET A 57 -10.78 -5.69 -11.95
N ASN A 58 -11.26 -6.60 -11.11
CA ASN A 58 -10.43 -7.64 -10.47
C ASN A 58 -9.25 -7.01 -9.71
N SER A 59 -9.54 -5.88 -9.05
CA SER A 59 -8.53 -5.14 -8.31
C SER A 59 -8.14 -5.89 -7.06
N PHE A 60 -7.12 -5.36 -6.40
CA PHE A 60 -6.80 -5.76 -5.05
C PHE A 60 -8.00 -5.68 -4.08
N ASN A 61 -9.03 -4.86 -4.36
CA ASN A 61 -10.25 -4.81 -3.54
C ASN A 61 -11.13 -6.06 -3.66
N ASP A 62 -11.04 -6.79 -4.78
CA ASP A 62 -11.85 -7.98 -5.04
C ASP A 62 -11.24 -9.26 -4.42
N LEU A 63 -10.01 -9.17 -3.88
CA LEU A 63 -9.33 -10.32 -3.26
C LEU A 63 -10.11 -10.76 -2.00
N VAL A 64 -10.32 -12.08 -1.88
CA VAL A 64 -10.94 -12.71 -0.72
C VAL A 64 -10.07 -13.85 -0.26
N ILE A 65 -9.75 -13.89 1.04
CA ILE A 65 -9.02 -14.99 1.65
C ILE A 65 -9.96 -16.16 1.86
N MET A 66 -9.66 -17.28 1.19
CA MET A 66 -10.42 -18.51 1.22
C MET A 66 -9.69 -19.61 2.00
N ASN A 67 -10.44 -20.44 2.72
CA ASN A 67 -9.99 -21.73 3.25
C ASN A 67 -10.84 -22.83 2.61
N GLY A 68 -10.29 -23.49 1.59
CA GLY A 68 -11.08 -24.34 0.69
C GLY A 68 -12.12 -23.50 -0.07
N ASN A 69 -13.40 -23.81 0.12
CA ASN A 69 -14.51 -23.10 -0.54
C ASN A 69 -15.15 -21.99 0.32
N ASN A 70 -14.63 -21.75 1.53
CA ASN A 70 -15.22 -20.81 2.47
C ASN A 70 -14.35 -19.57 2.64
N ALA A 71 -14.96 -18.39 2.56
CA ALA A 71 -14.30 -17.16 2.96
C ALA A 71 -14.06 -17.16 4.47
N VAL A 72 -12.85 -16.79 4.90
CA VAL A 72 -12.52 -16.69 6.32
C VAL A 72 -12.81 -15.28 6.79
N GLN A 73 -13.97 -15.06 7.42
CA GLN A 73 -14.48 -13.73 7.78
C GLN A 73 -13.41 -12.86 8.51
N GLU A 74 -12.81 -13.37 9.59
CA GLU A 74 -11.83 -12.64 10.39
C GLU A 74 -10.62 -12.15 9.58
N LEU A 75 -10.12 -12.99 8.66
CA LEU A 75 -9.00 -12.65 7.80
C LEU A 75 -9.37 -11.63 6.73
N ASN A 76 -10.61 -11.68 6.23
CA ASN A 76 -11.10 -10.71 5.27
C ASN A 76 -11.38 -9.36 5.93
N ASP A 77 -11.92 -9.36 7.15
CA ASP A 77 -12.10 -8.14 7.95
C ASP A 77 -10.73 -7.50 8.28
N GLN A 78 -9.70 -8.32 8.55
CA GLN A 78 -8.32 -7.85 8.72
C GLN A 78 -7.77 -7.27 7.40
N LEU A 79 -7.95 -7.97 6.28
CA LEU A 79 -7.50 -7.50 4.97
C LEU A 79 -8.16 -6.17 4.58
N ASP A 80 -9.45 -5.99 4.86
CA ASP A 80 -10.17 -4.75 4.60
C ASP A 80 -9.65 -3.57 5.43
N ARG A 81 -9.29 -3.81 6.70
CA ARG A 81 -8.65 -2.79 7.53
C ARG A 81 -7.29 -2.38 6.95
N MET A 82 -6.45 -3.37 6.63
CA MET A 82 -5.12 -3.13 6.07
C MET A 82 -5.16 -2.45 4.70
N ARG A 83 -6.17 -2.77 3.88
CA ARG A 83 -6.50 -2.05 2.63
C ARG A 83 -6.76 -0.58 2.91
N GLY A 84 -7.61 -0.28 3.89
CA GLY A 84 -7.97 1.08 4.26
C GLY A 84 -6.76 1.89 4.74
N GLU A 85 -5.93 1.28 5.58
CA GLU A 85 -4.69 1.87 6.10
C GLU A 85 -3.70 2.12 4.95
N ALA A 86 -3.42 1.12 4.11
CA ALA A 86 -2.53 1.26 2.97
C ALA A 86 -3.02 2.30 1.96
N PHE A 87 -4.33 2.34 1.69
CA PHE A 87 -4.92 3.34 0.80
C PHE A 87 -4.75 4.75 1.36
N THR A 88 -5.10 4.95 2.63
CA THR A 88 -4.96 6.25 3.31
C THR A 88 -3.51 6.72 3.26
N SER A 89 -2.58 5.82 3.58
CA SER A 89 -1.15 6.09 3.54
C SER A 89 -0.65 6.55 2.17
N LEU A 90 -1.08 5.86 1.12
CA LEU A 90 -0.70 6.20 -0.26
C LEU A 90 -1.33 7.52 -0.70
N VAL A 91 -2.57 7.80 -0.32
CA VAL A 91 -3.24 9.08 -0.58
C VAL A 91 -2.50 10.21 0.12
N GLU A 92 -2.14 10.06 1.39
CA GLU A 92 -1.37 11.05 2.14
C GLU A 92 -0.05 11.36 1.42
N ILE A 93 0.74 10.35 1.05
CA ILE A 93 2.02 10.56 0.34
C ILE A 93 1.79 11.22 -1.03
N ALA A 94 0.75 10.83 -1.77
CA ALA A 94 0.45 11.38 -3.08
C ALA A 94 -0.02 12.85 -3.01
N LEU A 95 -0.71 13.23 -1.93
CA LEU A 95 -1.28 14.57 -1.74
C LEU A 95 -0.40 15.52 -0.92
N ASN A 96 0.53 15.01 -0.10
CA ASN A 96 1.38 15.84 0.74
C ASN A 96 2.34 16.68 -0.11
N THR A 97 1.96 17.92 -0.33
CA THR A 97 2.61 18.90 -1.23
C THR A 97 3.46 19.92 -0.47
N SER A 98 3.70 19.71 0.83
CA SER A 98 4.34 20.73 1.68
C SER A 98 5.47 20.17 2.53
N SER A 99 6.71 20.33 2.06
CA SER A 99 7.72 21.09 2.80
C SER A 99 8.86 21.53 1.87
N SER A 100 8.54 22.39 0.90
CA SER A 100 9.53 23.17 0.13
C SER A 100 9.41 24.65 0.46
N ARG A 101 9.28 25.00 1.74
CA ARG A 101 9.34 26.38 2.23
C ARG A 101 10.34 26.58 3.38
N GLU A 102 11.43 25.82 3.39
CA GLU A 102 12.56 26.05 4.33
C GLU A 102 13.97 25.86 3.72
N GLU A 103 14.15 25.92 2.39
CA GLU A 103 15.49 25.96 1.76
C GLU A 103 15.75 27.24 0.94
N GLU A 104 15.01 28.31 1.21
CA GLU A 104 15.40 29.69 0.84
C GLU A 104 15.53 30.55 2.10
N ARG A 105 16.56 30.26 2.91
CA ARG A 105 17.18 31.22 3.84
C ARG A 105 18.68 31.02 3.91
#